data_AF-A0A2A4N711-F1
#
_entry.id   AF-A0A2A4N711-F1
#
_cell.length_a   1.000
_cell.length_b   1.000
_cell.length_c   1.000
_cell.angle_alpha   90.00
_cell.angle_beta   90.00
_cell.angle_gamma   90.00
#
_symmetry.space_group_name_H-M   'P 1'
#
loop_
_entity.id
_entity.type
_entity.pdbx_description
1 polymer ?
#
loop_
_entity_poly.entity_id
_entity_poly.type
_entity_poly.pdbx_seq_one_letter_code
_entity_poly.pdbx_strand_id
1 'polypeptide(L)'
;MGIEKYKKYYNSKLDKEWQRIVETNNQNENNLFEFLAKKNAEKSGINYKPEMDVLEVTKREYEKEIFIPQEIEALNIEIQSLKNTPTINNKHRLLYKKRCMEFITDKSIHQHILTFFHWKGTSEQLDELYSQLVNIDKPIINSTIETFKMAFSGDVIIQNLEIKWLVISKNKHTSKSSLFYFIRMMENENLITQEQDALNHRVRNIFVDSEGTEFINIKQSKYSDSTKPARSQDLEQAISAIISNKPLPTPQ
;
A
#
# COMPACT_ATOMS: atom_id res chain seq x y z
N MET A 1 11.16 25.37 13.49
CA MET A 1 10.44 25.67 14.76
C MET A 1 8.92 25.39 14.75
N GLY A 2 8.29 24.98 13.63
CA GLY A 2 6.82 24.82 13.55
C GLY A 2 6.26 23.43 13.90
N ILE A 3 6.98 22.35 13.61
CA ILE A 3 6.48 20.97 13.71
C ILE A 3 6.39 20.49 15.16
N GLU A 4 7.37 20.80 16.00
CA GLU A 4 7.35 20.42 17.43
C GLU A 4 6.25 21.12 18.21
N LYS A 5 5.97 22.39 17.88
CA LYS A 5 4.88 23.15 18.49
C LYS A 5 3.51 22.57 18.09
N TYR A 6 3.38 22.11 16.85
CA TYR A 6 2.17 21.46 16.36
C TYR A 6 1.97 20.06 16.95
N LYS A 7 3.03 19.24 17.05
CA LYS A 7 3.00 17.93 17.75
C LYS A 7 2.63 18.08 19.22
N LYS A 8 3.23 19.07 19.92
CA LYS A 8 2.93 19.33 21.33
C LYS A 8 1.50 19.83 21.55
N TYR A 9 0.97 20.65 20.65
CA TYR A 9 -0.42 21.11 20.67
C TYR A 9 -1.42 19.97 20.39
N TYR A 10 -1.13 19.13 19.39
CA TYR A 10 -2.01 18.02 18.99
C TYR A 10 -2.07 16.92 20.06
N ASN A 11 -0.93 16.56 20.64
CA ASN A 11 -0.87 15.57 21.73
C ASN A 11 -1.56 16.09 23.00
N SER A 12 -1.41 17.38 23.32
CA SER A 12 -2.11 18.01 24.45
C SER A 12 -3.64 18.02 24.30
N LYS A 13 -4.14 18.10 23.07
CA LYS A 13 -5.58 18.10 22.78
C LYS A 13 -6.16 16.68 22.82
N LEU A 14 -5.46 15.71 22.23
CA LEU A 14 -5.81 14.29 22.29
C LEU A 14 -5.83 13.76 23.73
N ASP A 15 -4.84 14.10 24.55
CA ASP A 15 -4.79 13.67 25.95
C ASP A 15 -5.96 14.22 26.77
N LYS A 16 -6.36 15.48 26.52
CA LYS A 16 -7.51 16.09 27.19
C LYS A 16 -8.83 15.47 26.75
N GLU A 17 -8.96 15.11 25.48
CA GLU A 17 -10.16 14.47 24.93
C GLU A 17 -10.26 13.03 25.43
N TRP A 18 -9.14 12.31 25.53
CA TRP A 18 -9.05 11.00 26.17
C TRP A 18 -9.36 11.04 27.66
N GLN A 19 -8.82 12.00 28.41
CA GLN A 19 -9.15 12.18 29.82
C GLN A 19 -10.63 12.49 30.02
N ARG A 20 -11.22 13.34 29.17
CA ARG A 20 -12.66 13.65 29.21
C ARG A 20 -13.50 12.41 28.90
N ILE A 21 -13.11 11.59 27.93
CA ILE A 21 -13.78 10.31 27.59
C ILE A 21 -13.66 9.31 28.74
N VAL A 22 -12.51 9.22 29.40
CA VAL A 22 -12.28 8.33 30.55
C VAL A 22 -13.07 8.81 31.77
N GLU A 23 -13.09 10.12 32.05
CA GLU A 23 -13.82 10.73 33.16
C GLU A 23 -15.34 10.66 32.97
N THR A 24 -15.83 10.82 31.73
CA THR A 24 -17.28 10.74 31.43
C THR A 24 -17.78 9.28 31.43
N ASN A 25 -16.91 8.30 31.21
CA ASN A 25 -17.31 6.90 30.98
C ASN A 25 -16.89 5.89 32.05
N ASN A 26 -16.25 6.31 33.13
CA ASN A 26 -16.03 5.48 34.33
C ASN A 26 -17.33 5.00 35.02
N GLN A 27 -18.51 5.35 34.51
CA GLN A 27 -19.81 4.88 35.02
C GLN A 27 -20.53 3.86 34.13
N ASN A 28 -20.06 3.49 32.93
CA ASN A 28 -20.77 2.55 32.04
C ASN A 28 -19.86 1.83 31.03
N GLU A 29 -18.93 1.00 31.51
CA GLU A 29 -17.97 0.27 30.67
C GLU A 29 -18.63 -0.66 29.62
N ASN A 30 -19.79 -1.26 29.92
CA ASN A 30 -20.47 -2.19 29.00
C ASN A 30 -21.04 -1.52 27.74
N ASN A 31 -21.45 -0.25 27.83
CA ASN A 31 -22.07 0.48 26.72
C ASN A 31 -21.06 0.89 25.64
N LEU A 32 -19.79 1.10 26.00
CA LEU A 32 -18.75 1.49 25.04
C LEU A 32 -18.31 0.32 24.16
N PHE A 33 -18.23 -0.89 24.71
CA PHE A 33 -17.86 -2.08 23.94
C PHE A 33 -18.96 -2.52 22.98
N GLU A 34 -20.22 -2.46 23.40
CA GLU A 34 -21.36 -2.73 22.53
C GLU A 34 -21.42 -1.71 21.39
N PHE A 35 -21.15 -0.43 21.68
CA PHE A 35 -21.07 0.63 20.67
C PHE A 35 -19.95 0.40 19.65
N LEU A 36 -18.74 0.05 20.10
CA LEU A 36 -17.60 -0.19 19.22
C LEU A 36 -17.78 -1.47 18.38
N ALA A 37 -18.26 -2.54 18.98
CA ALA A 37 -18.52 -3.80 18.28
C ALA A 37 -19.63 -3.63 17.22
N LYS A 38 -20.66 -2.85 17.52
CA LYS A 38 -21.72 -2.48 16.57
C LYS A 38 -21.17 -1.63 15.40
N LYS A 39 -20.37 -0.60 15.70
CA LYS A 39 -19.70 0.24 14.69
C LYS A 39 -18.81 -0.56 13.72
N ASN A 40 -18.07 -1.54 14.25
CA ASN A 40 -17.18 -2.37 13.44
C ASN A 40 -17.95 -3.43 12.63
N ALA A 41 -18.97 -4.04 13.22
CA ALA A 41 -19.86 -4.95 12.50
C ALA A 41 -20.56 -4.24 11.32
N GLU A 42 -21.06 -3.00 11.54
CA GLU A 42 -21.63 -2.15 10.50
C GLU A 42 -20.63 -1.85 9.37
N LYS A 43 -19.37 -1.50 9.68
CA LYS A 43 -18.32 -1.29 8.67
C LYS A 43 -18.01 -2.56 7.88
N SER A 44 -18.03 -3.71 8.54
CA SER A 44 -17.68 -5.00 7.98
C SER A 44 -18.84 -5.71 7.25
N GLY A 45 -20.05 -5.11 7.22
CA GLY A 45 -21.26 -5.73 6.70
C GLY A 45 -21.74 -6.95 7.49
N ILE A 46 -21.29 -7.09 8.75
CA ILE A 46 -21.64 -8.21 9.63
C ILE A 46 -22.84 -7.81 10.48
N ASN A 47 -23.82 -8.72 10.61
CA ASN A 47 -24.96 -8.48 11.49
C ASN A 47 -24.54 -8.71 12.96
N TYR A 48 -24.41 -7.64 13.72
CA TYR A 48 -23.98 -7.69 15.12
C TYR A 48 -24.99 -8.44 16.00
N LYS A 49 -24.51 -9.41 16.79
CA LYS A 49 -25.27 -10.02 17.90
C LYS A 49 -24.59 -9.68 19.23
N PRO A 50 -25.35 -9.34 20.30
CA PRO A 50 -24.79 -8.98 21.60
C PRO A 50 -23.93 -10.08 22.24
N GLU A 51 -24.14 -11.35 21.87
CA GLU A 51 -23.34 -12.47 22.38
C GLU A 51 -21.99 -12.64 21.68
N MET A 52 -21.67 -11.88 20.62
CA MET A 52 -20.36 -11.96 19.98
C MET A 52 -19.29 -11.30 20.84
N ASP A 53 -18.26 -12.06 21.19
CA ASP A 53 -17.07 -11.52 21.86
C ASP A 53 -16.43 -10.47 20.95
N VAL A 54 -16.15 -9.29 21.51
CA VAL A 54 -15.42 -8.21 20.85
C VAL A 54 -14.14 -8.76 20.22
N LEU A 55 -13.45 -9.70 20.90
CA LEU A 55 -12.26 -10.37 20.37
C LEU A 55 -12.53 -11.16 19.09
N GLU A 56 -13.70 -11.76 18.93
CA GLU A 56 -14.05 -12.55 17.76
C GLU A 56 -14.45 -11.66 16.58
N VAL A 57 -15.17 -10.57 16.83
CA VAL A 57 -15.51 -9.56 15.80
C VAL A 57 -14.24 -8.87 15.32
N THR A 58 -13.40 -8.43 16.26
CA THR A 58 -12.11 -7.83 15.97
C THR A 58 -11.21 -8.81 15.22
N LYS A 59 -11.10 -10.06 15.66
CA LYS A 59 -10.34 -11.11 14.94
C LYS A 59 -10.82 -11.30 13.50
N ARG A 60 -12.13 -11.34 13.24
CA ARG A 60 -12.67 -11.48 11.87
C ARG A 60 -12.45 -10.25 11.00
N GLU A 61 -12.37 -9.06 11.61
CA GLU A 61 -11.99 -7.83 10.93
C GLU A 61 -10.48 -7.84 10.61
N TYR A 62 -9.65 -8.34 11.54
CA TYR A 62 -8.21 -8.60 11.34
C TYR A 62 -7.90 -9.66 10.29
N GLU A 63 -8.68 -10.76 10.21
CA GLU A 63 -8.49 -11.81 9.21
C GLU A 63 -8.86 -11.35 7.79
N LYS A 64 -9.66 -10.29 7.66
CA LYS A 64 -9.98 -9.64 6.38
C LYS A 64 -8.89 -8.67 5.91
N GLU A 65 -8.08 -8.15 6.82
CA GLU A 65 -6.93 -7.30 6.50
C GLU A 65 -5.68 -8.19 6.39
N ILE A 66 -5.14 -8.31 5.17
CA ILE A 66 -4.04 -9.22 4.85
C ILE A 66 -2.78 -8.82 5.65
N PHE A 67 -2.46 -9.59 6.68
CA PHE A 67 -1.25 -9.43 7.51
C PHE A 67 -0.26 -10.57 7.28
N ILE A 68 1.01 -10.29 7.59
CA ILE A 68 2.16 -11.19 7.42
C ILE A 68 1.94 -12.47 8.27
N PRO A 69 1.98 -13.68 7.67
CA PRO A 69 1.69 -14.94 8.37
C PRO A 69 2.51 -15.16 9.64
N GLN A 70 3.76 -14.69 9.66
CA GLN A 70 4.69 -14.87 10.78
C GLN A 70 4.31 -14.03 12.02
N GLU A 71 3.75 -12.85 11.83
CA GLU A 71 3.31 -11.98 12.94
C GLU A 71 1.96 -12.44 13.49
N ILE A 72 1.06 -12.92 12.62
CA ILE A 72 -0.17 -13.59 13.03
C ILE A 72 0.15 -14.84 13.85
N GLU A 73 1.16 -15.61 13.44
CA GLU A 73 1.59 -16.80 14.16
C GLU A 73 2.23 -16.48 15.52
N ALA A 74 3.07 -15.44 15.60
CA ALA A 74 3.61 -14.95 16.88
C ALA A 74 2.49 -14.47 17.82
N LEU A 75 1.50 -13.73 17.28
CA LEU A 75 0.34 -13.28 18.04
C LEU A 75 -0.50 -14.47 18.53
N ASN A 76 -0.69 -15.49 17.69
CA ASN A 76 -1.43 -16.70 18.02
C ASN A 76 -0.73 -17.52 19.11
N ILE A 77 0.59 -17.66 19.06
CA ILE A 77 1.39 -18.33 20.11
C ILE A 77 1.22 -17.59 21.44
N GLU A 78 1.30 -16.25 21.44
CA GLU A 78 1.13 -15.45 22.65
C GLU A 78 -0.31 -15.56 23.20
N ILE A 79 -1.33 -15.51 22.35
CA ILE A 79 -2.75 -15.72 22.73
C ILE A 79 -2.97 -17.10 23.34
N GLN A 80 -2.42 -18.16 22.76
CA GLN A 80 -2.56 -19.52 23.28
C GLN A 80 -1.85 -19.68 24.63
N SER A 81 -0.70 -19.02 24.82
CA SER A 81 0.01 -19.02 26.09
C SER A 81 -0.80 -18.36 27.22
N LEU A 82 -1.56 -17.30 26.90
CA LEU A 82 -2.37 -16.56 27.87
C LEU A 82 -3.68 -17.28 28.23
N LYS A 83 -4.28 -18.02 27.29
CA LYS A 83 -5.49 -18.82 27.56
C LYS A 83 -5.28 -19.93 28.59
N ASN A 84 -4.04 -20.40 28.74
CA ASN A 84 -3.68 -21.46 29.67
C ASN A 84 -3.32 -20.96 31.08
N THR A 85 -3.33 -19.65 31.32
CA THR A 85 -3.11 -19.08 32.67
C THR A 85 -4.43 -18.94 33.44
N PRO A 86 -4.61 -19.64 34.58
CA PRO A 86 -5.91 -19.80 35.25
C PRO A 86 -6.44 -18.54 35.96
N THR A 87 -5.68 -17.45 36.00
CA THR A 87 -6.12 -16.18 36.60
C THR A 87 -5.48 -15.01 35.85
N ILE A 88 -6.08 -14.64 34.72
CA ILE A 88 -5.75 -13.37 34.06
C ILE A 88 -6.31 -12.26 34.95
N ASN A 89 -5.48 -11.75 35.86
CA ASN A 89 -5.76 -10.53 36.61
C ASN A 89 -6.12 -9.41 35.61
N ASN A 90 -7.15 -8.61 35.90
CA ASN A 90 -7.57 -7.46 35.09
C ASN A 90 -6.39 -6.57 34.65
N LYS A 91 -5.31 -6.50 35.44
CA LYS A 91 -4.05 -5.82 35.09
C LYS A 91 -3.35 -6.39 33.85
N HIS A 92 -3.31 -7.71 33.69
CA HIS A 92 -2.74 -8.37 32.50
C HIS A 92 -3.63 -8.15 31.27
N ARG A 93 -4.96 -8.18 31.45
CA ARG A 93 -5.91 -7.84 30.37
C ARG A 93 -5.78 -6.38 29.92
N LEU A 94 -5.56 -5.46 30.86
CA LEU A 94 -5.32 -4.05 30.56
C LEU A 94 -3.97 -3.81 29.86
N LEU A 95 -2.91 -4.51 30.29
CA LEU A 95 -1.58 -4.42 29.69
C LEU A 95 -1.58 -4.98 28.26
N TYR A 96 -2.27 -6.10 28.05
CA TYR A 96 -2.49 -6.68 26.72
C TYR A 96 -3.31 -5.74 25.83
N LYS A 97 -4.43 -5.20 26.34
CA LYS A 97 -5.25 -4.21 25.63
C LYS A 97 -4.43 -2.97 25.25
N LYS A 98 -3.57 -2.50 26.16
CA LYS A 98 -2.65 -1.39 25.90
C LYS A 98 -1.65 -1.74 24.81
N ARG A 99 -1.04 -2.93 24.84
CA ARG A 99 -0.10 -3.40 23.81
C ARG A 99 -0.73 -3.60 22.44
N CYS A 100 -1.93 -4.21 22.36
CA CYS A 100 -2.66 -4.32 21.11
C CYS A 100 -3.03 -2.94 20.59
N MET A 101 -3.55 -2.05 21.44
CA MET A 101 -3.84 -0.68 21.03
C MET A 101 -2.58 0.07 20.61
N GLU A 102 -1.44 -0.11 21.28
CA GLU A 102 -0.14 0.43 20.87
C GLU A 102 0.28 -0.13 19.51
N PHE A 103 0.14 -1.43 19.25
CA PHE A 103 0.42 -2.04 17.95
C PHE A 103 -0.49 -1.52 16.81
N ILE A 104 -1.76 -1.25 17.14
CA ILE A 104 -2.77 -0.71 16.21
C ILE A 104 -2.59 0.80 15.99
N THR A 105 -2.20 1.53 17.05
CA THR A 105 -2.00 2.98 17.02
C THR A 105 -0.59 3.39 16.65
N ASP A 106 0.36 2.44 16.66
CA ASP A 106 1.66 2.57 16.03
C ASP A 106 1.43 2.55 14.51
N LYS A 107 1.05 3.73 14.03
CA LYS A 107 0.86 4.05 12.62
C LYS A 107 2.09 3.74 11.76
N SER A 108 3.23 3.37 12.35
CA SER A 108 4.39 2.88 11.61
C SER A 108 4.16 1.51 10.97
N ILE A 109 3.31 0.65 11.55
CA ILE A 109 3.04 -0.68 10.98
C ILE A 109 1.96 -0.60 9.89
N HIS A 110 0.97 0.29 10.05
CA HIS A 110 -0.04 0.54 9.01
C HIS A 110 0.48 1.42 7.85
N GLN A 111 1.77 1.77 7.84
CA GLN A 111 2.29 2.79 6.94
C GLN A 111 2.76 2.28 5.57
N HIS A 112 2.88 0.97 5.33
CA HIS A 112 3.50 0.51 4.09
C HIS A 112 2.90 -0.78 3.50
N ILE A 113 1.57 -0.93 3.46
CA ILE A 113 1.01 -1.75 2.37
C ILE A 113 1.12 -0.91 1.10
N LEU A 114 2.26 -1.05 0.42
CA LEU A 114 2.51 -0.33 -0.82
C LEU A 114 1.74 -1.03 -1.94
N THR A 115 1.11 -0.22 -2.77
CA THR A 115 0.32 -0.71 -3.90
C THR A 115 1.22 -0.98 -5.10
N PHE A 116 0.92 -2.04 -5.87
CA PHE A 116 1.80 -2.62 -6.91
C PHE A 116 1.02 -2.94 -8.18
N PHE A 117 1.65 -2.89 -9.35
CA PHE A 117 0.99 -3.28 -10.59
C PHE A 117 0.84 -4.81 -10.64
N HIS A 118 -0.32 -5.30 -11.05
CA HIS A 118 -0.50 -6.73 -11.33
C HIS A 118 -0.19 -6.95 -12.80
N TRP A 119 0.95 -7.58 -13.10
CA TRP A 119 1.28 -8.00 -14.46
C TRP A 119 0.33 -9.10 -14.95
N LYS A 120 -0.11 -8.97 -16.20
CA LYS A 120 -1.00 -9.93 -16.87
C LYS A 120 -0.34 -10.69 -18.02
N GLY A 121 0.85 -10.28 -18.44
CA GLY A 121 1.63 -10.98 -19.45
C GLY A 121 2.38 -12.19 -18.87
N THR A 122 3.19 -12.85 -19.69
CA THR A 122 4.11 -13.90 -19.24
C THR A 122 5.36 -13.31 -18.58
N SER A 123 6.14 -14.13 -17.87
CA SER A 123 7.42 -13.67 -17.30
C SER A 123 8.39 -13.24 -18.40
N GLU A 124 8.41 -13.95 -19.53
CA GLU A 124 9.29 -13.64 -20.67
C GLU A 124 8.94 -12.29 -21.29
N GLN A 125 7.64 -11.95 -21.38
CA GLN A 125 7.21 -10.63 -21.83
C GLN A 125 7.68 -9.53 -20.87
N LEU A 126 7.71 -9.80 -19.57
CA LEU A 126 8.19 -8.84 -18.57
C LEU A 126 9.72 -8.65 -18.64
N ASP A 127 10.45 -9.74 -18.86
CA ASP A 127 11.90 -9.75 -19.08
C ASP A 127 12.28 -9.00 -20.36
N GLU A 128 11.52 -9.22 -21.43
CA GLU A 128 11.69 -8.52 -22.70
C GLU A 128 11.37 -7.02 -22.54
N LEU A 129 10.27 -6.67 -21.86
CA LEU A 129 9.93 -5.28 -21.57
C LEU A 129 11.06 -4.57 -20.83
N TYR A 130 11.58 -5.19 -19.77
CA TYR A 130 12.72 -4.65 -19.03
C TYR A 130 13.92 -4.44 -19.96
N SER A 131 14.24 -5.43 -20.79
CA SER A 131 15.36 -5.36 -21.73
C SER A 131 15.20 -4.21 -22.72
N GLN A 132 14.00 -4.00 -23.26
CA GLN A 132 13.69 -2.88 -24.17
C GLN A 132 13.83 -1.51 -23.49
N LEU A 133 13.53 -1.41 -22.20
CA LEU A 133 13.63 -0.15 -21.46
C LEU A 133 15.05 0.18 -21.00
N VAL A 134 15.89 -0.84 -20.75
CA VAL A 134 17.26 -0.66 -20.23
C VAL A 134 18.32 -0.65 -21.33
N ASN A 135 18.19 -1.51 -22.35
CA ASN A 135 19.25 -1.75 -23.33
C ASN A 135 19.15 -0.90 -24.62
N ILE A 136 18.17 -0.02 -24.71
CA ILE A 136 18.08 0.96 -25.79
C ILE A 136 19.25 1.98 -25.70
N ASP A 137 19.67 2.57 -26.83
CA ASP A 137 20.80 3.53 -26.93
C ASP A 137 20.78 4.62 -25.84
N LYS A 138 19.58 5.06 -25.46
CA LYS A 138 19.35 5.88 -24.27
C LYS A 138 18.43 5.15 -23.33
N PRO A 139 18.90 4.63 -22.19
CA PRO A 139 18.04 3.92 -21.24
C PRO A 139 16.83 4.77 -20.80
N ILE A 140 15.67 4.15 -20.67
CA ILE A 140 14.43 4.77 -20.19
C ILE A 140 14.33 4.65 -18.67
N ILE A 141 14.82 3.53 -18.13
CA ILE A 141 14.86 3.26 -16.69
C ILE A 141 16.26 2.86 -16.24
N ASN A 142 16.50 2.95 -14.94
CA ASN A 142 17.62 2.29 -14.27
C ASN A 142 17.13 1.65 -12.97
N SER A 143 17.19 0.32 -12.94
CA SER A 143 16.94 -0.54 -11.78
C SER A 143 17.57 -1.90 -12.03
N THR A 144 17.49 -2.82 -11.06
CA THR A 144 17.73 -4.24 -11.33
C THR A 144 16.47 -4.89 -11.92
N ILE A 145 16.63 -6.05 -12.57
CA ILE A 145 15.50 -6.83 -13.07
C ILE A 145 14.61 -7.33 -11.92
N GLU A 146 15.19 -7.69 -10.78
CA GLU A 146 14.45 -8.17 -9.61
C GLU A 146 13.56 -7.06 -9.04
N THR A 147 14.10 -5.84 -8.94
CA THR A 147 13.34 -4.66 -8.51
C THR A 147 12.20 -4.36 -9.48
N PHE A 148 12.48 -4.47 -10.78
CA PHE A 148 11.47 -4.28 -11.81
C PHE A 148 10.36 -5.33 -11.71
N LYS A 149 10.70 -6.63 -11.65
CA LYS A 149 9.72 -7.71 -11.48
C LYS A 149 8.89 -7.54 -10.22
N MET A 150 9.50 -7.14 -9.11
CA MET A 150 8.78 -6.90 -7.86
C MET A 150 7.72 -5.81 -8.01
N ALA A 151 8.00 -4.73 -8.75
CA ALA A 151 7.05 -3.64 -9.01
C ALA A 151 5.78 -4.08 -9.75
N PHE A 152 5.87 -5.18 -10.50
CA PHE A 152 4.81 -5.72 -11.35
C PHE A 152 4.29 -7.10 -10.89
N SER A 153 4.76 -7.58 -9.74
CA SER A 153 4.51 -8.95 -9.25
C SER A 153 3.05 -9.20 -8.85
N GLY A 154 2.35 -8.19 -8.32
CA GLY A 154 1.14 -8.45 -7.57
C GLY A 154 1.37 -8.70 -6.07
N ASP A 155 2.62 -8.68 -5.60
CA ASP A 155 2.96 -8.98 -4.21
C ASP A 155 3.03 -7.71 -3.36
N VAL A 156 2.66 -7.85 -2.08
CA VAL A 156 2.76 -6.78 -1.09
C VAL A 156 4.23 -6.41 -0.87
N ILE A 157 4.55 -5.13 -1.05
CA ILE A 157 5.90 -4.61 -0.84
C ILE A 157 5.91 -3.76 0.44
N ILE A 158 6.90 -4.00 1.29
CA ILE A 158 7.05 -3.35 2.60
C ILE A 158 7.90 -2.07 2.49
N GLN A 159 8.66 -1.93 1.41
CA GLN A 159 9.60 -0.82 1.18
C GLN A 159 9.41 -0.20 -0.21
N ASN A 160 9.69 1.10 -0.32
CA ASN A 160 9.66 1.77 -1.63
C ASN A 160 10.65 1.10 -2.58
N LEU A 161 10.23 0.91 -3.83
CA LEU A 161 11.13 0.56 -4.92
C LEU A 161 11.68 1.84 -5.54
N GLU A 162 12.93 1.78 -5.99
CA GLU A 162 13.65 2.93 -6.53
C GLU A 162 13.95 2.73 -8.02
N ILE A 163 12.90 2.53 -8.83
CA ILE A 163 13.07 2.47 -10.28
C ILE A 163 13.27 3.90 -10.80
N LYS A 164 14.50 4.23 -11.19
CA LYS A 164 14.82 5.57 -11.72
C LYS A 164 14.23 5.74 -13.11
N TRP A 165 13.40 6.76 -13.29
CA TRP A 165 12.90 7.15 -14.61
C TRP A 165 13.84 8.16 -15.26
N LEU A 166 14.48 7.76 -16.36
CA LEU A 166 15.58 8.52 -16.99
C LEU A 166 15.14 9.43 -18.14
N VAL A 167 13.85 9.45 -18.47
CA VAL A 167 13.34 10.30 -19.55
C VAL A 167 13.33 11.75 -19.10
N ILE A 168 14.17 12.59 -19.72
CA ILE A 168 14.25 14.02 -19.45
C ILE A 168 13.40 14.80 -20.46
N SER A 169 12.60 15.74 -19.97
CA SER A 169 11.77 16.62 -20.81
C SER A 169 12.56 17.82 -21.33
N LYS A 170 11.99 18.62 -22.24
CA LYS A 170 12.63 19.83 -22.80
C LYS A 170 13.06 20.84 -21.73
N ASN A 171 12.37 20.86 -20.58
CA ASN A 171 12.71 21.72 -19.44
C ASN A 171 13.85 21.17 -18.56
N LYS A 172 14.55 20.12 -18.99
CA LYS A 172 15.65 19.46 -18.26
C LYS A 172 15.25 18.77 -16.95
N HIS A 173 13.96 18.62 -16.67
CA HIS A 173 13.47 17.80 -15.56
C HIS A 173 12.98 16.44 -16.04
N THR A 174 12.98 15.45 -15.14
CA THR A 174 12.40 14.13 -15.40
C THR A 174 10.93 14.23 -15.82
N SER A 175 10.60 13.60 -16.93
CA SER A 175 9.30 13.68 -17.59
C SER A 175 8.29 12.73 -16.96
N LYS A 176 7.57 13.19 -15.93
CA LYS A 176 6.45 12.45 -15.33
C LYS A 176 5.34 12.12 -16.34
N SER A 177 5.12 12.99 -17.32
CA SER A 177 4.12 12.75 -18.38
C SER A 177 4.47 11.52 -19.23
N SER A 178 5.75 11.29 -19.53
CA SER A 178 6.17 10.07 -20.24
C SER A 178 5.96 8.79 -19.41
N LEU A 179 6.20 8.85 -18.09
CA LEU A 179 5.91 7.73 -17.18
C LEU A 179 4.41 7.42 -17.14
N PHE A 180 3.57 8.44 -16.99
CA PHE A 180 2.12 8.24 -16.99
C PHE A 180 1.60 7.72 -18.32
N TYR A 181 2.16 8.20 -19.43
CA TYR A 181 1.84 7.70 -20.75
C TYR A 181 2.19 6.21 -20.88
N PHE A 182 3.39 5.83 -20.46
CA PHE A 182 3.82 4.42 -20.43
C PHE A 182 2.87 3.53 -19.62
N ILE A 183 2.49 3.95 -18.41
CA ILE A 183 1.55 3.20 -17.56
C ILE A 183 0.18 3.04 -18.24
N ARG A 184 -0.36 4.12 -18.83
CA ARG A 184 -1.63 4.05 -19.56
C ARG A 184 -1.57 3.15 -20.78
N MET A 185 -0.45 3.11 -21.49
CA MET A 185 -0.26 2.17 -22.59
C MET A 185 -0.35 0.72 -22.09
N MET A 186 0.36 0.39 -21.00
CA MET A 186 0.28 -0.95 -20.42
C MET A 186 -1.14 -1.29 -19.93
N GLU A 187 -1.88 -0.32 -19.37
CA GLU A 187 -3.29 -0.50 -18.98
C GLU A 187 -4.19 -0.77 -20.20
N ASN A 188 -4.06 0.04 -21.26
CA ASN A 188 -4.85 -0.06 -22.48
C ASN A 188 -4.63 -1.39 -23.19
N GLU A 189 -3.39 -1.88 -23.18
CA GLU A 189 -3.01 -3.18 -23.75
C GLU A 189 -3.30 -4.36 -22.82
N ASN A 190 -3.98 -4.12 -21.69
CA ASN A 190 -4.32 -5.13 -20.68
C ASN A 190 -3.10 -5.88 -20.12
N LEU A 191 -1.91 -5.26 -20.15
CA LEU A 191 -0.67 -5.83 -19.63
C LEU A 191 -0.56 -5.66 -18.12
N ILE A 192 -1.22 -4.66 -17.55
CA ILE A 192 -1.30 -4.45 -16.10
C ILE A 192 -2.73 -4.22 -15.64
N THR A 193 -3.00 -4.54 -14.37
CA THR A 193 -4.17 -4.06 -13.64
C THR A 193 -3.81 -3.37 -12.35
N GLN A 194 -4.65 -2.40 -11.98
CA GLN A 194 -4.56 -1.70 -10.72
C GLN A 194 -5.96 -1.43 -10.15
N GLU A 195 -6.04 -1.33 -8.83
CA GLU A 195 -7.24 -0.81 -8.16
C GLU A 195 -7.46 0.65 -8.53
N GLN A 196 -8.73 1.04 -8.72
CA GLN A 196 -9.10 2.43 -8.96
C GLN A 196 -8.62 3.30 -7.79
N ASP A 197 -8.12 4.50 -8.12
CA ASP A 197 -7.62 5.53 -7.20
C ASP A 197 -6.23 5.35 -6.55
N ALA A 198 -5.53 4.24 -6.79
CA ALA A 198 -4.20 4.01 -6.20
C ALA A 198 -3.00 4.50 -7.05
N LEU A 199 -3.20 4.86 -8.33
CA LEU A 199 -2.10 5.09 -9.28
C LEU A 199 -1.03 6.07 -8.78
N ASN A 200 -1.42 7.21 -8.18
CA ASN A 200 -0.44 8.20 -7.72
C ASN A 200 0.44 7.67 -6.58
N HIS A 201 -0.14 6.84 -5.70
CA HIS A 201 0.59 6.20 -4.61
C HIS A 201 1.55 5.14 -5.17
N ARG A 202 1.09 4.32 -6.12
CA ARG A 202 1.93 3.33 -6.83
C ARG A 202 3.14 3.98 -7.47
N VAL A 203 2.90 5.03 -8.26
CA VAL A 203 3.97 5.78 -8.93
C VAL A 203 4.99 6.31 -7.93
N ARG A 204 4.51 6.86 -6.81
CA ARG A 204 5.36 7.41 -5.74
C ARG A 204 6.22 6.35 -5.06
N ASN A 205 5.67 5.15 -4.87
CA ASN A 205 6.31 4.06 -4.14
C ASN A 205 7.25 3.24 -5.03
N ILE A 206 7.05 3.28 -6.36
CA ILE A 206 7.79 2.42 -7.31
C ILE A 206 8.86 3.20 -8.08
N PHE A 207 8.54 4.44 -8.46
CA PHE A 207 9.36 5.22 -9.36
C PHE A 207 9.90 6.47 -8.68
N VAL A 208 11.17 6.73 -8.96
CA VAL A 208 11.88 7.95 -8.58
C VAL A 208 12.34 8.67 -9.84
N ASP A 209 12.74 9.92 -9.69
CA ASP A 209 13.29 10.68 -10.80
C ASP A 209 14.69 10.19 -11.21
N SER A 210 15.24 10.79 -12.26
CA SER A 210 16.57 10.44 -12.78
C SER A 210 17.72 10.61 -11.78
N GLU A 211 17.54 11.44 -10.74
CA GLU A 211 18.52 11.66 -9.67
C GLU A 211 18.30 10.70 -8.48
N GLY A 212 17.22 9.93 -8.47
CA GLY A 212 16.82 9.06 -7.36
C GLY A 212 15.93 9.74 -6.33
N THR A 213 15.39 10.92 -6.64
CA THR A 213 14.50 11.67 -5.75
C THR A 213 13.04 11.32 -6.00
N GLU A 214 12.25 11.25 -4.93
CA GLU A 214 10.81 10.97 -5.00
C GLU A 214 10.06 12.01 -5.86
N PHE A 215 9.11 11.56 -6.68
CA PHE A 215 8.27 12.46 -7.44
C PHE A 215 7.33 13.29 -6.57
N ILE A 216 7.50 14.61 -6.60
CA ILE A 216 6.55 15.57 -6.00
C ILE A 216 5.44 15.97 -6.99
N ASN A 217 4.29 16.46 -6.49
CA ASN A 217 3.21 17.02 -7.33
C ASN A 217 2.64 16.09 -8.42
N ILE A 218 2.68 14.77 -8.19
CA ILE A 218 2.24 13.71 -9.11
C ILE A 218 0.83 13.97 -9.69
N LYS A 219 -0.11 14.40 -8.84
CA LYS A 219 -1.50 14.71 -9.23
C LYS A 219 -1.56 15.71 -10.39
N GLN A 220 -0.77 16.77 -10.35
CA GLN A 220 -0.79 17.83 -11.38
C GLN A 220 -0.23 17.32 -12.71
N SER A 221 0.86 16.55 -12.65
CA SER A 221 1.51 15.99 -13.85
C SER A 221 0.68 14.91 -14.55
N LYS A 222 -0.25 14.25 -13.84
CA LYS A 222 -1.19 13.30 -14.43
C LYS A 222 -2.20 13.97 -15.37
N TYR A 223 -2.61 15.22 -15.09
CA TYR A 223 -3.61 15.94 -15.89
C TYR A 223 -3.00 16.76 -17.03
N SER A 224 -1.69 16.97 -17.04
CA SER A 224 -0.98 17.61 -18.14
C SER A 224 -0.72 16.62 -19.27
N ASP A 225 -1.80 16.03 -19.80
CA ASP A 225 -1.76 15.02 -20.86
C ASP A 225 -1.21 15.64 -22.14
N SER A 226 0.08 15.41 -22.37
CA SER A 226 0.67 15.59 -23.68
C SER A 226 0.33 14.36 -24.51
N THR A 227 -0.28 14.57 -25.67
CA THR A 227 -0.54 13.48 -26.64
C THR A 227 0.74 12.87 -27.20
N LYS A 228 1.88 13.55 -27.06
CA LYS A 228 3.21 13.11 -27.50
C LYS A 228 4.26 13.50 -26.45
N PRO A 229 4.31 12.78 -25.32
CA PRO A 229 5.31 13.06 -24.29
C PRO A 229 6.72 12.74 -24.79
N ALA A 230 7.73 13.15 -24.02
CA ALA A 230 9.12 12.86 -24.34
C ALA A 230 9.31 11.34 -24.54
N ARG A 231 9.96 10.96 -25.64
CA ARG A 231 10.29 9.58 -26.00
C ARG A 231 9.08 8.65 -26.15
N SER A 232 7.91 9.17 -26.56
CA SER A 232 6.72 8.32 -26.77
C SER A 232 6.95 7.19 -27.78
N GLN A 233 7.67 7.46 -28.87
CA GLN A 233 7.99 6.46 -29.89
C GLN A 233 8.78 5.27 -29.33
N ASP A 234 9.78 5.53 -28.48
CA ASP A 234 10.58 4.47 -27.85
C ASP A 234 9.71 3.61 -26.92
N LEU A 235 8.79 4.24 -26.18
CA LEU A 235 7.84 3.55 -25.30
C LEU A 235 6.83 2.71 -26.11
N GLU A 236 6.31 3.27 -27.20
CA GLU A 236 5.42 2.58 -28.13
C GLU A 236 6.09 1.35 -28.74
N GLN A 237 7.36 1.48 -29.13
CA GLN A 237 8.15 0.37 -29.67
C GLN A 237 8.39 -0.72 -28.63
N ALA A 238 8.76 -0.35 -27.39
CA ALA A 238 8.98 -1.31 -26.31
C ALA A 238 7.71 -2.13 -26.00
N ILE A 239 6.55 -1.49 -25.94
CA ILE A 239 5.26 -2.17 -25.72
C ILE A 239 4.87 -3.02 -26.94
N SER A 240 5.08 -2.53 -28.16
CA SER A 240 4.73 -3.29 -29.37
C SER A 240 5.56 -4.57 -29.51
N ALA A 241 6.83 -4.54 -29.11
CA ALA A 241 7.73 -5.69 -29.16
C ALA A 241 7.21 -6.87 -28.32
N ILE A 242 6.69 -6.60 -27.12
CA ILE A 242 6.19 -7.64 -26.22
C ILE A 242 4.80 -8.19 -26.62
N ILE A 243 3.99 -7.38 -27.30
CA ILE A 243 2.65 -7.79 -27.77
C ILE A 243 2.76 -8.63 -29.05
N SER A 244 3.69 -8.28 -29.95
CA SER A 244 3.89 -8.97 -31.23
C SER A 244 4.39 -10.41 -31.05
N ASN A 245 4.99 -10.73 -29.90
CA ASN A 245 5.42 -12.08 -29.53
C ASN A 245 4.33 -12.95 -28.89
N LYS A 246 3.04 -12.60 -29.02
CA LYS A 246 1.93 -13.45 -28.56
C LYS A 246 2.01 -14.84 -29.23
N PRO A 247 2.15 -15.94 -28.48
CA PRO A 247 1.88 -17.26 -29.04
C PRO A 247 0.41 -17.28 -29.51
N LEU A 248 0.19 -17.77 -30.74
CA LEU A 248 -1.15 -17.98 -31.30
C LEU A 248 -2.01 -18.77 -30.30
N PRO A 249 -3.29 -18.40 -30.11
CA PRO A 249 -4.19 -19.22 -29.31
C PRO A 249 -4.26 -20.62 -29.92
N THR A 250 -3.94 -21.63 -29.11
CA THR A 250 -4.08 -23.03 -29.48
C THR A 250 -5.55 -23.27 -29.85
N PRO A 251 -5.85 -23.80 -31.05
CA PRO A 251 -7.24 -24.13 -31.40
C PRO A 251 -7.80 -25.10 -30.36
N GLN A 252 -8.96 -24.73 -29.79
CA GLN A 252 -9.77 -25.60 -28.93
C GLN A 252 -10.39 -26.75 -29.73
#